data_AF-A0AB38P726-F1
#
_entry.id   AF-A0AB38P726-F1
#
_cell.length_a   1.000
_cell.length_b   1.000
_cell.length_c   1.000
_cell.angle_alpha   90.00
_cell.angle_beta   90.00
_cell.angle_gamma   90.00
#
_symmetry.space_group_name_H-M   'P 1'
#
loop_
_entity.id
_entity.type
_entity.pdbx_description
1 polymer ?
#
loop_
_entity_poly.entity_id
_entity_poly.type
_entity_poly.pdbx_seq_one_letter_code
_entity_poly.pdbx_strand_id
1 'polypeptide(L)'
;MRTAIMLCACLLSACSVRPDISATERVCAFYASYLPTLASSDRQYPQTEMRDYVSADTITRIEQIDSIPEQDLIESDYFAYAQDYDESWVQALEVGQAKPFMGGAVLPTWIGIQDSKKLELEVFVRREDGAWKIYRVRDVTNNFEHPIFSAGAIARAKAAAESGL
;
A
#
# COMPACT_ATOMS: atom_id res chain seq x y z
N MET A 1 -6.65 -27.43 -62.96
CA MET A 1 -7.30 -26.20 -62.45
C MET A 1 -7.33 -26.29 -60.93
N ARG A 2 -6.97 -25.19 -60.28
CA ARG A 2 -6.38 -25.10 -58.93
C ARG A 2 -7.41 -25.36 -57.82
N THR A 3 -7.13 -26.31 -56.93
CA THR A 3 -7.80 -26.49 -55.64
C THR A 3 -7.22 -25.49 -54.63
N ALA A 4 -8.00 -24.47 -54.27
CA ALA A 4 -7.65 -23.54 -53.19
C ALA A 4 -8.29 -24.06 -51.88
N ILE A 5 -7.48 -24.65 -51.00
CA ILE A 5 -7.86 -24.96 -49.63
C ILE A 5 -7.67 -23.66 -48.83
N MET A 6 -8.75 -22.92 -48.56
CA MET A 6 -8.74 -21.83 -47.59
C MET A 6 -8.62 -22.42 -46.18
N LEU A 7 -7.42 -22.37 -45.61
CA LEU A 7 -7.19 -22.59 -44.19
C LEU A 7 -7.57 -21.29 -43.44
N CYS A 8 -8.79 -21.21 -42.92
CA CYS A 8 -9.15 -20.20 -41.92
C CYS A 8 -8.47 -20.56 -40.61
N ALA A 9 -7.27 -19.99 -40.36
CA ALA A 9 -6.63 -20.03 -39.07
C ALA A 9 -7.38 -19.10 -38.10
N CYS A 10 -8.29 -19.67 -37.31
CA CYS A 10 -8.88 -18.99 -36.17
C CYS A 10 -7.76 -18.71 -35.15
N LEU A 11 -7.23 -17.50 -35.16
CA LEU A 11 -6.40 -16.95 -34.11
C LEU A 11 -7.26 -16.81 -32.85
N LEU A 12 -7.31 -17.87 -32.04
CA LEU A 12 -7.78 -17.79 -30.66
C LEU A 12 -6.73 -16.99 -29.89
N SER A 13 -6.86 -15.66 -29.88
CA SER A 13 -6.24 -14.83 -28.86
C SER A 13 -6.80 -15.30 -27.52
N ALA A 14 -6.05 -16.14 -26.82
CA ALA A 14 -6.31 -16.45 -25.43
C ALA A 14 -6.17 -15.14 -24.65
N CYS A 15 -7.28 -14.43 -24.46
CA CYS A 15 -7.40 -13.46 -23.39
C CYS A 15 -7.21 -14.26 -22.11
N SER A 16 -5.99 -14.28 -21.58
CA SER A 16 -5.75 -14.72 -20.21
C SER A 16 -6.46 -13.71 -19.32
N VAL A 17 -7.75 -13.96 -19.05
CA VAL A 17 -8.49 -13.28 -17.99
C VAL A 17 -7.72 -13.61 -16.72
N ARG A 18 -6.87 -12.68 -16.28
CA ARG A 18 -6.24 -12.80 -14.97
C ARG A 18 -7.39 -12.85 -13.97
N PRO A 19 -7.42 -13.87 -13.07
CA PRO A 19 -8.43 -13.89 -12.03
C PRO A 19 -8.38 -12.57 -11.28
N ASP A 20 -9.54 -11.94 -11.13
CA ASP A 20 -9.64 -10.66 -10.47
C ASP A 20 -9.43 -10.86 -8.97
N ILE A 21 -8.22 -10.58 -8.50
CA ILE A 21 -7.87 -10.68 -7.08
C ILE A 21 -8.72 -9.66 -6.32
N SER A 22 -9.39 -10.11 -5.26
CA SER A 22 -10.21 -9.21 -4.45
C SER A 22 -9.36 -8.17 -3.72
N ALA A 23 -9.99 -7.07 -3.31
CA ALA A 23 -9.31 -6.06 -2.49
C ALA A 23 -8.75 -6.65 -1.19
N THR A 24 -9.49 -7.55 -0.54
CA THR A 24 -9.08 -8.24 0.70
C THR A 24 -7.87 -9.14 0.46
N GLU A 25 -7.88 -9.97 -0.58
CA GLU A 25 -6.71 -10.80 -0.93
C GLU A 25 -5.50 -9.94 -1.28
N ARG A 26 -5.71 -8.81 -1.96
CA ARG A 26 -4.62 -7.91 -2.34
C ARG A 26 -3.95 -7.25 -1.12
N VAL A 27 -4.75 -6.73 -0.19
CA VAL A 27 -4.24 -6.12 1.06
C VAL A 27 -3.56 -7.16 1.93
N CYS A 28 -4.15 -8.35 2.06
CA CYS A 28 -3.54 -9.46 2.80
C CYS A 28 -2.17 -9.84 2.22
N ALA A 29 -2.08 -9.98 0.89
CA ALA A 29 -0.82 -10.29 0.21
C ALA A 29 0.24 -9.20 0.43
N PHE A 30 -0.14 -7.92 0.37
CA PHE A 30 0.77 -6.82 0.68
C PHE A 30 1.33 -6.92 2.09
N TYR A 31 0.48 -6.98 3.12
CA TYR A 31 0.97 -7.00 4.51
C TYR A 31 1.76 -8.27 4.83
N ALA A 32 1.38 -9.41 4.27
CA ALA A 32 2.11 -10.66 4.45
C ALA A 32 3.54 -10.63 3.89
N SER A 33 3.79 -9.91 2.79
CA SER A 33 5.14 -9.71 2.24
C SER A 33 5.85 -8.50 2.84
N TYR A 34 5.12 -7.45 3.23
CA TYR A 34 5.65 -6.19 3.72
C TYR A 34 6.15 -6.28 5.17
N LEU A 35 5.32 -6.78 6.09
CA LEU A 35 5.63 -6.81 7.52
C LEU A 35 6.96 -7.51 7.86
N PRO A 36 7.32 -8.68 7.27
CA PRO A 36 8.61 -9.30 7.53
C PRO A 36 9.82 -8.42 7.20
N THR A 37 9.69 -7.48 6.26
CA THR A 37 10.80 -6.60 5.89
C THR A 37 11.11 -5.56 6.97
N LEU A 38 10.16 -5.26 7.86
CA LEU A 38 10.37 -4.33 8.97
C LEU A 38 11.33 -4.88 10.05
N ALA A 39 11.48 -6.21 10.15
CA ALA A 39 12.49 -6.86 10.99
C ALA A 39 13.89 -6.91 10.33
N SER A 40 13.99 -6.71 9.01
CA SER A 40 15.28 -6.79 8.33
C SER A 40 16.19 -5.62 8.72
N SER A 41 17.51 -5.84 8.72
CA SER A 41 18.51 -4.81 9.04
C SER A 41 18.38 -3.56 8.17
N ASP A 42 17.97 -3.77 6.92
CA ASP A 42 17.93 -2.71 5.91
C ASP A 42 16.55 -2.06 5.82
N ARG A 43 15.54 -2.64 6.50
CA ARG A 43 14.12 -2.25 6.53
C ARG A 43 13.57 -1.85 5.15
N GLN A 44 14.01 -2.55 4.10
CA GLN A 44 13.75 -2.15 2.72
C GLN A 44 12.78 -3.12 2.05
N TYR A 45 11.60 -2.63 1.69
CA TYR A 45 10.69 -3.33 0.80
C TYR A 45 11.06 -3.05 -0.67
N PRO A 46 11.18 -4.06 -1.55
CA PRO A 46 11.61 -3.84 -2.93
C PRO A 46 10.68 -2.86 -3.67
N GLN A 47 11.24 -1.82 -4.29
CA GLN A 47 10.43 -0.77 -4.94
C GLN A 47 9.54 -1.32 -6.07
N THR A 48 9.98 -2.39 -6.75
CA THR A 48 9.17 -3.09 -7.75
C THR A 48 7.93 -3.72 -7.13
N GLU A 49 8.06 -4.38 -5.98
CA GLU A 49 6.93 -4.95 -5.25
C GLU A 49 6.05 -3.86 -4.62
N MET A 50 6.66 -2.80 -4.10
CA MET A 50 5.94 -1.63 -3.58
C MET A 50 5.00 -1.07 -4.65
N ARG A 51 5.51 -0.88 -5.87
CA ARG A 51 4.71 -0.41 -7.03
C ARG A 51 3.63 -1.39 -7.43
N ASP A 52 3.75 -2.68 -7.13
CA ASP A 52 2.69 -3.65 -7.39
C ASP A 52 1.50 -3.45 -6.45
N TYR A 53 1.72 -3.13 -5.18
CA TYR A 53 0.66 -3.04 -4.17
C TYR A 53 0.19 -1.62 -3.85
N VAL A 54 1.03 -0.61 -4.01
CA VAL A 54 0.77 0.75 -3.56
C VAL A 54 0.62 1.68 -4.75
N SER A 55 -0.26 2.67 -4.60
CA SER A 55 -0.54 3.65 -5.64
C SER A 55 0.69 4.51 -5.94
N ALA A 56 0.87 4.87 -7.22
CA ALA A 56 2.03 5.65 -7.64
C ALA A 56 2.09 7.04 -6.94
N ASP A 57 0.92 7.66 -6.72
CA ASP A 57 0.80 8.95 -6.03
C ASP A 57 1.20 8.83 -4.55
N THR A 58 0.80 7.76 -3.85
CA THR A 58 1.21 7.52 -2.46
C THR A 58 2.71 7.35 -2.33
N ILE A 59 3.32 6.51 -3.19
CA ILE A 59 4.77 6.31 -3.21
C ILE A 59 5.48 7.65 -3.42
N THR A 60 5.04 8.41 -4.43
CA THR A 60 5.63 9.70 -4.77
C THR A 60 5.54 10.70 -3.61
N ARG A 61 4.43 10.72 -2.87
CA ARG A 61 4.26 11.61 -1.72
C ARG A 61 5.17 11.24 -0.56
N ILE A 62 5.27 9.96 -0.25
CA ILE A 62 6.18 9.46 0.80
C ILE A 62 7.63 9.82 0.41
N GLU A 63 8.06 9.48 -0.82
CA GLU A 63 9.40 9.81 -1.32
C GLU A 63 9.68 11.33 -1.28
N GLN A 64 8.70 12.16 -1.60
CA GLN A 64 8.83 13.62 -1.50
C GLN A 64 8.99 14.10 -0.06
N ILE A 65 8.28 13.50 0.90
CA ILE A 65 8.39 13.86 2.31
C ILE A 65 9.73 13.38 2.86
N ASP A 66 10.12 12.14 2.62
CA ASP A 66 11.40 11.57 3.06
C ASP A 66 12.61 12.36 2.52
N SER A 67 12.46 13.04 1.38
CA SER A 67 13.49 13.92 0.83
C SER A 67 13.65 15.26 1.55
N ILE A 68 12.73 15.63 2.44
CA ILE A 68 12.79 16.86 3.24
C ILE A 68 13.67 16.57 4.47
N PRO A 69 14.79 17.30 4.66
CA PRO A 69 15.61 17.15 5.85
C PRO A 69 14.80 17.36 7.13
N GLU A 70 15.01 16.48 8.13
CA GLU A 70 14.43 16.59 9.48
C GLU A 70 12.89 16.70 9.51
N GLN A 71 12.22 16.16 8.49
CA GLN A 71 10.76 16.13 8.44
C GLN A 71 10.14 15.38 9.63
N ASP A 72 9.03 15.91 10.16
CA ASP A 72 8.22 15.35 11.25
C ASP A 72 6.83 14.88 10.79
N LEU A 73 6.61 14.82 9.48
CA LEU A 73 5.33 14.45 8.89
C LEU A 73 5.10 12.92 8.93
N ILE A 74 6.16 12.14 8.75
CA ILE A 74 6.16 10.68 8.80
C ILE A 74 7.16 10.24 9.87
N GLU A 75 6.66 10.02 11.09
CA GLU A 75 7.46 9.68 12.28
C GLU A 75 7.54 8.18 12.58
N SER A 76 6.88 7.35 11.76
CA SER A 76 6.86 5.89 11.87
C SER A 76 6.69 5.27 10.50
N ASP A 77 6.80 3.94 10.40
CA ASP A 77 6.48 3.27 9.14
C ASP A 77 5.06 3.64 8.67
N TYR A 78 4.92 4.18 7.46
CA TYR A 78 3.64 4.73 7.02
C TYR A 78 2.53 3.67 6.87
N PHE A 79 2.88 2.43 6.54
CA PHE A 79 1.88 1.38 6.29
C PHE A 79 1.53 0.58 7.54
N ALA A 80 2.44 0.53 8.52
CA ALA A 80 2.28 -0.20 9.76
C ALA A 80 2.07 0.70 10.99
N TYR A 81 2.28 2.02 10.88
CA TYR A 81 2.23 2.97 12.00
C TYR A 81 3.06 2.50 13.22
N ALA A 82 4.23 1.90 12.94
CA ALA A 82 5.08 1.28 13.93
C ALA A 82 6.54 1.74 13.77
N GLN A 83 7.20 2.04 14.88
CA GLN A 83 8.64 2.32 14.93
C GLN A 83 9.45 1.06 15.22
N ASP A 84 8.91 0.24 16.13
CA ASP A 84 9.41 -1.07 16.49
C ASP A 84 8.50 -2.15 15.94
N TYR A 85 9.12 -3.19 15.40
CA TYR A 85 8.44 -4.33 14.83
C TYR A 85 8.76 -5.59 15.63
N ASP A 86 7.77 -6.44 15.82
CA ASP A 86 7.92 -7.78 16.39
C ASP A 86 7.49 -8.82 15.33
N GLU A 87 8.32 -9.84 15.11
CA GLU A 87 8.07 -10.87 14.08
C GLU A 87 6.74 -11.61 14.26
N SER A 88 6.21 -11.67 15.48
CA SER A 88 4.89 -12.26 15.75
C SER A 88 3.73 -11.50 15.08
N TRP A 89 3.94 -10.25 14.63
CA TRP A 89 2.93 -9.42 13.98
C TRP A 89 2.37 -10.04 12.71
N VAL A 90 3.20 -10.80 11.97
CA VAL A 90 2.76 -11.51 10.75
C VAL A 90 1.70 -12.56 11.08
N GLN A 91 1.86 -13.27 12.21
CA GLN A 91 0.88 -14.28 12.65
C GLN A 91 -0.41 -13.65 13.17
N ALA A 92 -0.35 -12.39 13.61
CA ALA A 92 -1.49 -11.63 14.11
C ALA A 92 -2.29 -10.91 13.01
N LEU A 93 -1.75 -10.85 11.79
CA LEU A 93 -2.35 -10.17 10.64
C LEU A 93 -3.78 -10.65 10.38
N GLU A 94 -4.71 -9.72 10.36
CA GLU A 94 -6.10 -9.95 10.01
C GLU A 94 -6.58 -8.86 9.08
N VAL A 95 -7.16 -9.22 7.94
CA VAL A 95 -7.73 -8.27 6.98
C VAL A 95 -9.22 -8.52 6.90
N GLY A 96 -10.00 -7.51 7.24
CA GLY A 96 -11.45 -7.57 7.20
C GLY A 96 -12.05 -7.52 5.80
N GLN A 97 -13.37 -7.55 5.76
CA GLN A 97 -14.13 -7.45 4.53
C GLN A 97 -14.07 -6.03 3.95
N ALA A 98 -13.88 -5.95 2.63
CA ALA A 98 -13.87 -4.69 1.91
C ALA A 98 -15.24 -4.00 1.93
N LYS A 99 -15.25 -2.70 2.27
CA LYS A 99 -16.42 -1.83 2.22
C LYS A 99 -16.24 -0.81 1.09
N PRO A 100 -17.24 -0.60 0.21
CA PRO A 100 -17.14 0.41 -0.84
C PRO A 100 -16.88 1.81 -0.28
N PHE A 101 -15.95 2.55 -0.88
CA PHE A 101 -15.59 3.91 -0.45
C PHE A 101 -15.06 4.73 -1.62
N MET A 102 -15.76 5.81 -2.00
CA MET A 102 -15.34 6.77 -3.03
C MET A 102 -14.77 6.15 -4.33
N GLY A 103 -15.46 5.15 -4.89
CA GLY A 103 -15.02 4.46 -6.12
C GLY A 103 -13.90 3.42 -5.91
N GLY A 104 -13.42 3.27 -4.68
CA GLY A 104 -12.55 2.19 -4.22
C GLY A 104 -13.18 1.40 -3.08
N ALA A 105 -12.34 0.91 -2.18
CA ALA A 105 -12.76 0.22 -0.97
C ALA A 105 -11.89 0.61 0.24
N VAL A 106 -12.43 0.44 1.43
CA VAL A 106 -11.71 0.52 2.70
C VAL A 106 -11.81 -0.81 3.43
N LEU A 107 -10.70 -1.26 4.00
CA LEU A 107 -10.57 -2.52 4.70
C LEU A 107 -10.05 -2.25 6.12
N PRO A 108 -10.77 -2.64 7.17
CA PRO A 108 -10.18 -2.68 8.49
C PRO A 108 -9.11 -3.79 8.49
N THR A 109 -7.92 -3.45 8.98
CA THR A 109 -6.76 -4.34 9.00
C THR A 109 -6.14 -4.28 10.38
N TRP A 110 -5.90 -5.43 10.99
CA TRP A 110 -5.29 -5.51 12.30
C TRP A 110 -3.91 -6.13 12.19
N ILE A 111 -2.92 -5.45 12.76
CA ILE A 111 -1.54 -5.92 12.82
C ILE A 111 -1.01 -5.84 14.25
N GLY A 112 -0.02 -6.68 14.53
CA GLY A 112 0.65 -6.70 15.81
C GLY A 112 -0.20 -7.11 17.00
N ILE A 113 0.51 -7.37 18.10
CA ILE A 113 -0.08 -7.61 19.42
C ILE A 113 0.81 -6.87 20.42
N GLN A 114 0.30 -5.77 20.97
CA GLN A 114 0.93 -5.07 22.09
C GLN A 114 -0.08 -5.00 23.23
N ASP A 115 0.30 -5.46 24.43
CA ASP A 115 -0.58 -5.54 25.60
C ASP A 115 -1.94 -6.21 25.32
N SER A 116 -1.94 -7.29 24.53
CA SER A 116 -3.13 -8.03 24.09
C SER A 116 -4.10 -7.23 23.20
N LYS A 117 -3.68 -6.10 22.64
CA LYS A 117 -4.44 -5.32 21.66
C LYS A 117 -3.72 -5.35 20.32
N LYS A 118 -4.50 -5.48 19.25
CA LYS A 118 -3.99 -5.29 17.89
C LYS A 118 -4.06 -3.81 17.52
N LEU A 119 -3.10 -3.36 16.73
CA LEU A 119 -3.18 -2.07 16.05
C LEU A 119 -4.19 -2.19 14.91
N GLU A 120 -5.23 -1.38 14.94
CA GLU A 120 -6.26 -1.33 13.90
C GLU A 120 -5.96 -0.20 12.91
N LEU A 121 -5.94 -0.55 11.64
CA LEU A 121 -5.70 0.34 10.52
C LEU A 121 -6.93 0.35 9.58
N GLU A 122 -7.22 1.50 9.00
CA GLU A 122 -8.06 1.61 7.82
C GLU A 122 -7.17 1.65 6.58
N VAL A 123 -7.25 0.62 5.75
CA VAL A 123 -6.48 0.50 4.51
C VAL A 123 -7.39 0.80 3.34
N PHE A 124 -7.14 1.92 2.67
CA PHE A 124 -7.92 2.37 1.53
C PHE A 124 -7.26 1.92 0.24
N VAL A 125 -8.05 1.30 -0.64
CA VAL A 125 -7.60 0.81 -1.94
C VAL A 125 -8.46 1.35 -3.07
N ARG A 126 -7.87 1.53 -4.25
CA ARG A 126 -8.57 1.86 -5.50
C ARG A 126 -7.97 1.08 -6.67
N ARG A 127 -8.67 1.04 -7.81
CA ARG A 127 -8.13 0.42 -9.03
C ARG A 127 -7.19 1.40 -9.73
N GLU A 128 -5.98 0.93 -10.05
CA GLU A 128 -5.06 1.59 -10.99
C GLU A 128 -4.56 0.51 -11.96
N ASP A 129 -4.67 0.78 -13.26
CA ASP A 129 -4.35 -0.18 -14.33
C ASP A 129 -4.94 -1.57 -14.13
N GLY A 130 -6.18 -1.62 -13.62
CA GLY A 130 -6.91 -2.85 -13.36
C GLY A 130 -6.50 -3.60 -12.09
N ALA A 131 -5.52 -3.15 -11.32
CA ALA A 131 -5.11 -3.76 -10.05
C ALA A 131 -5.59 -2.93 -8.84
N TRP A 132 -5.95 -3.58 -7.74
CA TRP A 132 -6.14 -2.88 -6.47
C TRP A 132 -4.81 -2.36 -5.94
N LYS A 133 -4.77 -1.07 -5.62
CA LYS A 133 -3.61 -0.37 -5.04
C LYS A 133 -4.00 0.30 -3.74
N ILE A 134 -3.18 0.11 -2.70
CA ILE A 134 -3.28 0.86 -1.45
C ILE A 134 -2.90 2.30 -1.74
N TYR A 135 -3.79 3.24 -1.44
CA TYR A 135 -3.50 4.66 -1.63
C TYR A 135 -3.47 5.45 -0.32
N ARG A 136 -4.03 4.92 0.77
CA ARG A 136 -4.06 5.61 2.07
C ARG A 136 -4.15 4.57 3.18
N VAL A 137 -3.44 4.83 4.27
CA VAL A 137 -3.53 4.04 5.50
C VAL A 137 -3.69 5.01 6.66
N ARG A 138 -4.65 4.72 7.55
CA ARG A 138 -4.94 5.51 8.75
C ARG A 138 -4.90 4.62 9.97
N ASP A 139 -4.31 5.12 11.05
CA ASP A 139 -4.31 4.48 12.35
C ASP A 139 -5.64 4.78 13.07
N VAL A 140 -6.46 3.74 13.22
CA VAL A 140 -7.75 3.83 13.91
C VAL A 140 -7.55 3.79 15.41
N THR A 141 -6.62 2.97 15.89
CA THR A 141 -6.34 2.79 17.33
C THR A 141 -5.94 4.11 17.98
N ASN A 142 -5.07 4.89 17.34
CA ASN A 142 -4.61 6.18 17.85
C ASN A 142 -5.38 7.38 17.25
N ASN A 143 -6.39 7.13 16.40
CA ASN A 143 -7.15 8.15 15.68
C ASN A 143 -6.23 9.16 14.96
N PHE A 144 -5.24 8.63 14.25
CA PHE A 144 -4.16 9.42 13.67
C PHE A 144 -3.95 9.06 12.19
N GLU A 145 -3.49 10.03 11.42
CA GLU A 145 -3.10 9.83 10.03
C GLU A 145 -1.92 10.73 9.68
N HIS A 146 -0.87 10.14 9.12
CA HIS A 146 0.25 10.90 8.59
C HIS A 146 -0.22 11.85 7.48
N PRO A 147 0.09 13.15 7.53
CA PRO A 147 -0.50 14.17 6.65
C PRO A 147 0.11 14.20 5.24
N ILE A 148 0.34 13.03 4.61
CA ILE A 148 1.01 12.92 3.30
C ILE A 148 0.20 13.54 2.14
N PHE A 149 -1.10 13.77 2.36
CA PHE A 149 -2.01 14.45 1.43
C PHE A 149 -2.20 15.93 1.74
N SER A 150 -1.60 16.45 2.82
CA SER A 150 -1.71 17.85 3.21
C SER A 150 -0.66 18.71 2.53
N ALA A 151 -1.05 19.37 1.43
CA ALA A 151 -0.18 20.31 0.73
C ALA A 151 0.36 21.42 1.67
N GLY A 152 -0.46 21.86 2.63
CA GLY A 152 -0.06 22.86 3.61
C GLY A 152 0.97 22.35 4.62
N ALA A 153 0.85 21.11 5.10
CA ALA A 153 1.85 20.53 6.00
C ALA A 153 3.19 20.32 5.28
N ILE A 154 3.15 19.77 4.07
CA ILE A 154 4.34 19.56 3.23
C ILE A 154 5.04 20.89 2.92
N ALA A 155 4.29 21.93 2.58
CA ALA A 155 4.87 23.25 2.31
C ALA A 155 5.56 23.85 3.54
N ARG A 156 4.98 23.68 4.73
CA ARG A 156 5.59 24.12 5.99
C ARG A 156 6.87 23.36 6.31
N ALA A 157 6.86 22.03 6.17
CA ALA A 157 8.06 21.22 6.40
C ALA A 157 9.21 21.62 5.46
N LYS A 158 8.92 21.86 4.17
CA LYS A 158 9.92 22.37 3.22
C LYS A 158 10.48 23.73 3.63
N ALA A 159 9.59 24.67 4.00
CA ALA A 159 10.02 26.00 4.42
C ALA A 159 10.88 25.97 5.69
N ALA A 160 10.55 25.09 6.65
CA ALA A 160 11.35 24.87 7.85
C ALA A 160 12.77 24.38 7.49
N ALA A 161 12.86 23.32 6.68
CA ALA A 161 14.14 22.77 6.23
C ALA A 161 15.01 23.77 5.45
N GLU A 162 14.41 24.64 4.64
CA GLU A 162 15.13 25.71 3.94
C GLU A 162 15.63 26.82 4.88
N SER A 163 14.93 27.05 6.00
CA SER A 163 15.26 28.10 6.96
C SER A 163 16.35 27.70 7.98
N GLY A 164 16.68 26.41 8.09
CA GLY A 164 17.68 25.90 9.04
C GLY A 164 17.27 26.05 10.51
N LEU A 165 15.96 26.12 10.77
CA LEU A 165 15.34 26.14 12.09
C LEU A 165 14.86 24.74 12.48
#